data_AF-A0A9Q0MIX1-F1
#
_entry.id   AF-A0A9Q0MIX1-F1
#
_cell.length_a   1.000
_cell.length_b   1.000
_cell.length_c   1.000
_cell.angle_alpha   90.00
_cell.angle_beta   90.00
_cell.angle_gamma   90.00
#
_symmetry.space_group_name_H-M   'P 1'
#
loop_
_entity.id
_entity.type
_entity.pdbx_description
1 polymer ?
#
loop_
_entity_poly.entity_id
_entity_poly.type
_entity_poly.pdbx_seq_one_letter_code
_entity_poly.pdbx_strand_id
1 'polypeptide(L)'
;MQYTLPDQEKELNYFFSIQYFMMKFGSMVACYLAPILHNDFKCFGMNDCYPLAFGVPGMALFLCFLIFVSGSKCYVSKPPSGNMLVKVIQCISNALREKFAYGKKATFNHWLDYSIEKHGESLVSETKMVLDVLVMFIPLPIYWSGILLQNSRWVFQASKMNGDIGGYIIKPDQMLFFNPALSLLLFPLCQYVLYPLLAKIGIKTLLHRITFGGILSVIALAMS
;
A
#
# COMPACT_ATOMS: atom_id res chain seq x y z
N MET A 1 1.81 -17.89 15.75
CA MET A 1 3.27 -18.09 15.94
C MET A 1 3.92 -16.72 15.93
N GLN A 2 4.62 -16.36 17.00
CA GLN A 2 5.38 -15.12 17.06
C GLN A 2 6.82 -15.46 16.68
N TYR A 3 7.27 -14.95 15.54
CA TYR A 3 8.65 -15.11 15.12
C TYR A 3 9.57 -14.32 16.03
N THR A 4 10.50 -14.98 16.73
CA THR A 4 11.53 -14.31 17.52
C THR A 4 12.67 -13.91 16.58
N LEU A 5 12.82 -12.61 16.33
CA LEU A 5 13.98 -12.06 15.61
C LEU A 5 15.20 -12.16 16.55
N PRO A 6 16.37 -12.67 16.11
CA PRO A 6 16.80 -12.87 14.72
C PRO A 6 16.66 -14.30 14.16
N ASP A 7 16.36 -15.32 14.97
CA ASP A 7 16.49 -16.73 14.56
C ASP A 7 15.47 -17.21 13.51
N GLN A 8 14.32 -16.53 13.37
CA GLN A 8 13.22 -16.97 12.49
C GLN A 8 12.91 -16.01 11.32
N GLU A 9 13.88 -15.20 10.90
CA GLU A 9 13.70 -14.23 9.80
C GLU A 9 13.33 -14.90 8.46
N LYS A 10 13.89 -16.08 8.17
CA LYS A 10 13.62 -16.83 6.92
C LYS A 10 12.16 -17.26 6.82
N GLU A 11 11.61 -17.81 7.91
CA GLU A 11 10.21 -18.26 7.98
C GLU A 11 9.24 -17.08 7.86
N LEU A 12 9.58 -15.94 8.49
CA LEU A 12 8.82 -14.71 8.39
C LEU A 12 8.78 -14.18 6.95
N ASN A 13 9.93 -14.12 6.29
CA ASN A 13 10.04 -13.67 4.89
C ASN A 13 9.29 -14.60 3.93
N TYR A 14 9.34 -15.91 4.16
CA TYR A 14 8.58 -16.89 3.38
C TYR A 14 7.07 -16.70 3.56
N PHE A 15 6.60 -16.52 4.79
CA PHE A 15 5.20 -16.21 5.09
C PHE A 15 4.71 -14.96 4.35
N PHE A 16 5.46 -13.86 4.43
CA PHE A 16 5.09 -12.62 3.73
C PHE A 16 5.12 -12.76 2.22
N SER A 17 6.01 -13.58 1.67
CA SER A 17 6.07 -13.86 0.23
C SER A 17 4.84 -14.62 -0.25
N ILE A 18 4.39 -15.65 0.50
CA ILE A 18 3.14 -16.37 0.20
C ILE A 18 1.95 -15.42 0.34
N GLN A 19 1.89 -14.63 1.41
CA GLN A 19 0.80 -13.67 1.61
C GLN A 19 0.70 -12.68 0.45
N TYR A 20 1.83 -12.16 -0.02
CA TYR A 20 1.89 -11.28 -1.18
C TYR A 20 1.38 -11.98 -2.46
N PHE A 21 1.85 -13.19 -2.72
CA PHE A 21 1.40 -14.00 -3.86
C PHE A 21 -0.11 -14.23 -3.82
N MET A 22 -0.64 -14.67 -2.68
CA MET A 22 -2.08 -14.93 -2.49
C MET A 22 -2.92 -13.66 -2.65
N MET A 23 -2.45 -12.51 -2.16
CA MET A 23 -3.16 -11.24 -2.32
C MET A 23 -3.23 -10.81 -3.79
N LYS A 24 -2.12 -10.91 -4.52
CA LYS A 24 -2.08 -10.57 -5.95
C LYS A 24 -2.89 -11.54 -6.79
N PHE A 25 -2.75 -12.84 -6.53
CA PHE A 25 -3.53 -13.88 -7.21
C PHE A 25 -5.03 -13.73 -6.94
N GLY A 26 -5.42 -13.49 -5.68
CA GLY A 26 -6.81 -13.25 -5.30
C GLY A 26 -7.40 -12.02 -5.97
N SER A 27 -6.64 -10.91 -6.02
CA SER A 27 -7.05 -9.71 -6.77
C SER A 27 -7.21 -9.98 -8.26
N MET A 28 -6.31 -10.77 -8.85
CA MET A 28 -6.36 -11.14 -10.27
C MET A 28 -7.62 -11.95 -10.59
N VAL A 29 -7.91 -12.99 -9.79
CA VAL A 29 -9.14 -13.80 -9.93
C VAL A 29 -10.39 -12.96 -9.71
N ALA A 30 -10.40 -12.08 -8.71
CA ALA A 30 -11.54 -11.21 -8.41
C ALA A 30 -11.83 -10.23 -9.55
N CYS A 31 -10.81 -9.55 -10.10
CA CYS A 31 -10.97 -8.63 -11.21
C CYS A 31 -11.46 -9.31 -12.50
N TYR A 32 -11.16 -10.59 -12.69
CA TYR A 32 -11.66 -11.37 -13.82
C TYR A 32 -13.09 -11.88 -13.62
N LEU A 33 -13.38 -12.45 -12.45
CA LEU A 33 -14.66 -13.09 -12.16
C LEU A 33 -15.78 -12.09 -11.82
N ALA A 34 -15.49 -10.98 -11.14
CA ALA A 34 -16.52 -10.04 -10.71
C ALA A 34 -17.32 -9.43 -11.88
N PRO A 35 -16.70 -8.99 -13.00
CA PRO A 35 -17.44 -8.50 -14.17
C PRO A 35 -18.25 -9.57 -14.89
N ILE A 36 -17.79 -10.83 -14.86
CA ILE A 36 -18.52 -11.98 -15.42
C ILE A 36 -19.77 -12.25 -14.57
N LEU A 37 -19.59 -12.34 -13.26
CA LEU A 37 -20.66 -12.63 -12.30
C LEU A 37 -21.80 -11.59 -12.34
N HIS A 38 -21.45 -10.33 -12.55
CA HIS A 38 -22.41 -9.23 -12.56
C HIS A 38 -23.18 -9.10 -13.88
N ASN A 39 -22.51 -9.25 -15.03
CA ASN A 39 -23.09 -8.93 -16.34
C ASN A 39 -23.58 -10.16 -17.13
N ASP A 40 -23.10 -11.37 -16.84
CA ASP A 40 -23.47 -12.58 -17.62
C ASP A 40 -24.64 -13.35 -16.98
N PHE A 41 -24.94 -13.10 -15.70
CA PHE A 41 -26.08 -13.69 -15.00
C PHE A 41 -27.19 -12.68 -14.80
N LYS A 42 -28.40 -13.04 -15.24
CA LYS A 42 -29.61 -12.24 -14.98
C LYS A 42 -30.24 -12.70 -13.68
N CYS A 43 -30.44 -11.78 -12.74
CA CYS A 43 -31.08 -12.07 -11.46
C CYS A 43 -32.33 -11.21 -11.27
N PHE A 44 -33.39 -11.79 -10.69
CA PHE A 44 -34.62 -11.07 -10.33
C PHE A 44 -35.27 -10.29 -11.49
N GLY A 45 -35.12 -10.76 -12.72
CA GLY A 45 -35.66 -10.09 -13.91
C GLY A 45 -34.93 -8.80 -14.31
N MET A 46 -33.81 -8.46 -13.65
CA MET A 46 -32.92 -7.38 -14.06
C MET A 46 -31.82 -7.92 -14.99
N ASN A 47 -31.33 -7.06 -15.90
CA ASN A 47 -30.25 -7.43 -16.82
C ASN A 47 -28.91 -7.67 -16.11
N ASP A 48 -28.70 -7.06 -14.94
CA ASP A 48 -27.48 -7.20 -14.16
C ASP A 48 -27.73 -7.78 -12.76
N CYS A 49 -26.82 -8.64 -12.29
CA CYS A 49 -26.93 -9.31 -11.00
C CYS A 49 -25.98 -8.73 -9.94
N TYR A 50 -26.32 -7.54 -9.42
CA TYR A 50 -25.62 -6.96 -8.27
C TYR A 50 -25.68 -7.80 -6.98
N PRO A 51 -26.81 -8.44 -6.61
CA PRO A 51 -26.88 -9.22 -5.37
C PRO A 51 -25.88 -10.38 -5.31
N LEU A 52 -25.62 -11.03 -6.43
CA LEU A 52 -24.63 -12.13 -6.50
C LEU A 52 -23.20 -11.59 -6.45
N ALA A 53 -22.93 -10.49 -7.16
CA ALA A 53 -21.62 -9.84 -7.18
C ALA A 53 -21.18 -9.38 -5.77
N PHE A 54 -22.09 -8.86 -4.95
CA PHE A 54 -21.80 -8.47 -3.56
C PHE A 54 -21.97 -9.61 -2.55
N GLY A 55 -22.83 -10.58 -2.84
CA GLY A 55 -23.07 -11.74 -1.98
C GLY A 55 -21.86 -12.67 -1.88
N VAL A 56 -21.15 -12.90 -2.99
CA VAL A 56 -19.96 -13.78 -3.00
C VAL A 56 -18.85 -13.27 -2.06
N PRO A 57 -18.40 -12.01 -2.14
CA PRO A 57 -17.46 -11.45 -1.16
C PRO A 57 -18.01 -11.46 0.27
N GLY A 58 -19.30 -11.19 0.46
CA GLY A 58 -19.94 -11.21 1.78
C GLY A 58 -19.86 -12.58 2.45
N MET A 59 -20.17 -13.66 1.71
CA MET A 59 -20.04 -15.03 2.20
C MET A 59 -18.57 -15.39 2.48
N ALA A 60 -17.65 -14.98 1.62
CA ALA A 60 -16.22 -15.21 1.83
C ALA A 60 -15.72 -14.52 3.11
N LEU A 61 -16.13 -13.27 3.37
CA LEU A 61 -15.81 -12.56 4.61
C LEU A 61 -16.39 -13.26 5.84
N PHE A 62 -17.61 -13.78 5.75
CA PHE A 62 -18.23 -14.54 6.84
C PHE A 62 -17.45 -15.83 7.13
N LEU A 63 -17.04 -16.57 6.10
CA LEU A 63 -16.18 -17.74 6.26
C LEU A 63 -14.83 -17.38 6.89
N CYS A 64 -14.19 -16.29 6.44
CA CYS A 64 -12.96 -15.78 7.05
C CYS A 64 -13.14 -15.46 8.54
N PHE A 65 -14.26 -14.85 8.92
CA PHE A 65 -14.58 -14.57 10.32
C PHE A 65 -14.70 -15.85 11.15
N LEU A 66 -15.38 -16.88 10.65
CA LEU A 66 -15.50 -18.17 11.35
C LEU A 66 -14.13 -18.83 11.57
N ILE A 67 -13.26 -18.82 10.55
CA ILE A 67 -11.89 -19.34 10.64
C ILE A 67 -11.08 -18.54 11.67
N PHE A 68 -11.19 -17.22 11.66
CA PHE A 68 -10.49 -16.34 12.60
C PHE A 68 -10.92 -16.59 14.05
N VAL A 69 -12.22 -16.71 14.30
CA VAL A 69 -12.76 -17.02 15.64
C VAL A 69 -12.32 -18.42 16.08
N SER A 70 -12.35 -19.41 15.19
CA SER A 70 -11.86 -20.76 15.50
C SER A 70 -10.36 -20.77 15.84
N GLY A 71 -9.56 -19.91 15.19
CA GLY A 71 -8.11 -19.77 15.43
C GLY A 71 -7.74 -18.93 16.65
N SER A 72 -8.72 -18.28 17.30
CA SER A 72 -8.49 -17.32 18.40
C SER A 72 -7.68 -17.88 19.56
N LYS A 73 -7.85 -19.18 19.88
CA LYS A 73 -7.13 -19.87 20.96
C LYS A 73 -5.64 -20.04 20.71
N CYS A 74 -5.20 -19.94 19.46
CA CYS A 74 -3.80 -20.12 19.05
C CYS A 74 -3.05 -18.79 18.88
N TYR A 75 -3.71 -17.64 19.12
CA TYR A 75 -3.10 -16.32 18.98
C TYR A 75 -2.38 -15.89 20.26
N VAL A 76 -1.22 -15.26 20.07
CA VAL A 76 -0.46 -14.63 21.15
C VAL A 76 -0.90 -13.18 21.26
N SER A 77 -1.59 -12.84 22.34
CA SER A 77 -2.00 -11.46 22.64
C SER A 77 -0.77 -10.66 23.10
N LYS A 78 -0.35 -9.68 22.30
CA LYS A 78 0.70 -8.74 22.71
C LYS A 78 0.12 -7.69 23.68
N PRO A 79 0.85 -7.30 24.74
CA PRO A 79 0.41 -6.21 25.60
C PRO A 79 0.30 -4.90 24.80
N PRO A 80 -0.58 -3.98 25.19
CA PRO A 80 -0.77 -2.72 24.47
C PRO A 80 0.51 -1.89 24.53
N SER A 81 1.19 -1.73 23.40
CA SER A 81 2.23 -0.72 23.24
C SER A 81 1.58 0.66 23.40
N GLY A 82 2.01 1.45 24.38
CA GLY A 82 1.44 2.77 24.64
C GLY A 82 1.42 3.67 23.40
N ASN A 83 0.53 4.67 23.38
CA ASN A 83 0.32 5.53 22.22
C ASN A 83 1.52 6.45 21.93
N MET A 84 2.50 5.95 21.18
CA MET A 84 3.67 6.73 20.75
C MET A 84 3.28 7.98 19.96
N LEU A 85 2.22 7.90 19.14
CA LEU A 85 1.67 9.04 18.41
C LEU A 85 1.24 10.17 19.33
N VAL A 86 0.62 9.85 20.47
CA VAL A 86 0.19 10.87 21.43
C VAL A 86 1.39 11.56 22.05
N LYS A 87 2.46 10.81 22.37
CA LYS A 87 3.72 11.39 22.89
C LYS A 87 4.35 12.34 21.87
N VAL A 88 4.41 11.94 20.59
CA VAL A 88 4.92 12.77 19.49
C VAL A 88 4.10 14.05 19.32
N ILE A 89 2.76 13.95 19.29
CA ILE A 89 1.87 15.11 19.16
C ILE A 89 2.01 16.05 20.37
N GLN A 90 2.10 15.51 21.59
CA GLN A 90 2.33 16.30 22.80
C GLN A 90 3.71 16.96 22.81
N CYS A 91 4.73 16.31 22.25
CA CYS A 91 6.07 16.86 22.09
C CYS A 91 6.06 18.07 21.13
N ILE A 92 5.45 17.90 19.95
CA ILE A 92 5.32 18.95 18.93
C ILE A 92 4.47 20.12 19.46
N SER A 93 3.33 19.82 20.11
CA SER A 93 2.44 20.84 20.65
C SER A 93 3.10 21.65 21.76
N ASN A 94 3.83 21.00 22.69
CA ASN A 94 4.60 21.72 23.71
C ASN A 94 5.73 22.54 23.07
N ALA A 95 6.49 21.98 22.13
CA ALA A 95 7.55 22.72 21.43
C ALA A 95 7.02 23.99 20.76
N LEU A 96 5.85 23.91 20.10
CA LEU A 96 5.20 25.06 19.49
C LEU A 96 4.72 26.06 20.55
N ARG A 97 4.06 25.59 21.62
CA ARG A 97 3.56 26.45 22.70
C ARG A 97 4.68 27.23 23.38
N GLU A 98 5.78 26.55 23.71
CA GLU A 98 6.95 27.18 24.33
C GLU A 98 7.64 28.15 23.35
N LYS A 99 7.74 27.79 22.07
CA LYS A 99 8.26 28.71 21.03
C LYS A 99 7.45 30.00 20.93
N PHE A 100 6.12 29.91 21.01
CA PHE A 100 5.23 31.07 20.98
C PHE A 100 5.29 31.87 22.30
N ALA A 101 5.44 31.22 23.45
CA ALA A 101 5.50 31.88 24.76
C ALA A 101 6.85 32.56 25.04
N TYR A 102 7.98 31.95 24.67
CA TYR A 102 9.33 32.43 24.98
C TYR A 102 9.93 33.42 23.96
N GLY A 103 9.19 33.78 22.91
CA GLY A 103 9.46 34.90 21.99
C GLY A 103 10.93 35.36 21.92
N LYS A 104 11.76 34.62 21.16
CA LYS A 104 13.19 34.89 20.85
C LYS A 104 14.24 34.75 21.97
N LYS A 105 13.91 34.34 23.21
CA LYS A 105 14.90 34.35 24.32
C LYS A 105 15.81 33.11 24.42
N ALA A 106 15.45 31.99 23.79
CA ALA A 106 16.26 30.77 23.79
C ALA A 106 16.80 30.47 22.37
N THR A 107 18.12 30.46 22.21
CA THR A 107 18.79 30.16 20.94
C THR A 107 19.05 28.66 20.81
N PHE A 108 18.00 27.88 20.58
CA PHE A 108 18.15 26.48 20.17
C PHE A 108 18.31 26.38 18.65
N ASN A 109 19.15 25.45 18.18
CA ASN A 109 19.40 25.22 16.75
C ASN A 109 18.18 24.64 16.02
N HIS A 110 17.32 23.87 16.71
CA HIS A 110 16.10 23.31 16.15
C HIS A 110 14.86 23.68 16.98
N TRP A 111 13.75 24.03 16.34
CA TRP A 111 12.52 24.49 17.00
C TRP A 111 11.86 23.44 17.92
N LEU A 112 12.22 22.17 17.77
CA LEU A 112 11.74 21.06 18.61
C LEU A 112 12.48 20.96 19.96
N ASP A 113 13.64 21.60 20.09
CA ASP A 113 14.50 21.51 21.28
C ASP A 113 13.90 22.18 22.52
N TYR A 114 12.93 23.08 22.31
CA TYR A 114 12.13 23.68 23.39
C TYR A 114 11.35 22.65 24.22
N SER A 115 11.17 21.42 23.70
CA SER A 115 10.45 20.36 24.41
C SER A 115 11.35 19.38 25.16
N ILE A 116 12.69 19.54 25.10
CA ILE A 116 13.67 18.65 25.74
C ILE A 116 13.48 18.58 27.25
N GLU A 117 13.27 19.73 27.90
CA GLU A 117 13.15 19.81 29.37
C GLU A 117 11.96 19.01 29.91
N LYS A 118 10.88 18.89 29.14
CA LYS A 118 9.63 18.25 29.56
C LYS A 118 9.48 16.80 29.11
N HIS A 119 10.09 16.44 27.98
CA HIS A 119 9.87 15.16 27.30
C HIS A 119 11.13 14.31 27.10
N GLY A 120 12.32 14.85 27.40
CA GLY A 120 13.61 14.17 27.30
C GLY A 120 14.23 14.22 25.90
N GLU A 121 15.57 14.17 25.83
CA GLU A 121 16.33 14.30 24.58
C GLU A 121 16.06 13.17 23.57
N SER A 122 15.84 11.94 24.06
CA SER A 122 15.58 10.78 23.20
C SER A 122 14.30 10.94 22.40
N LEU A 123 13.20 11.32 23.04
CA LEU A 123 11.90 11.50 22.39
C LEU A 123 11.90 12.68 21.41
N VAL A 124 12.64 13.74 21.72
CA VAL A 124 12.81 14.89 20.81
C VAL A 124 13.61 14.49 19.57
N SER A 125 14.71 13.76 19.74
CA SER A 125 15.52 13.25 18.64
C SER A 125 14.74 12.28 17.74
N GLU A 126 14.01 11.35 18.35
CA GLU A 126 13.09 10.44 17.63
C GLU A 126 12.01 11.22 16.86
N THR A 127 11.44 12.25 17.46
CA THR A 127 10.42 13.06 16.79
C THR A 127 10.99 13.85 15.61
N LYS A 128 12.23 14.36 15.71
CA LYS A 128 12.92 14.99 14.56
C LYS A 128 13.09 14.00 13.41
N MET A 129 13.59 12.80 13.70
CA MET A 129 13.75 11.75 12.69
C MET A 129 12.42 11.39 12.02
N VAL A 130 11.34 11.28 12.80
CA VAL A 130 10.00 11.00 12.26
C VAL A 130 9.51 12.14 11.36
N LEU A 131 9.75 13.40 11.72
CA LEU A 131 9.38 14.55 10.88
C LEU A 131 10.18 14.58 9.57
N ASP A 132 11.48 14.29 9.61
CA ASP A 132 12.32 14.22 8.41
C ASP A 132 11.87 13.09 7.47
N VAL A 133 11.54 11.92 8.05
CA VAL A 133 10.94 10.81 7.29
C VAL A 133 9.59 11.21 6.71
N LEU A 134 8.73 11.90 7.45
CA LEU A 134 7.42 12.35 6.95
C LEU A 134 7.58 13.26 5.72
N VAL A 135 8.57 14.14 5.71
CA VAL A 135 8.89 14.99 4.55
C VAL A 135 9.31 14.15 3.35
N MET A 136 10.13 13.11 3.55
CA MET A 136 10.49 12.17 2.48
C MET A 136 9.28 11.41 1.90
N PHE A 137 8.21 11.23 2.68
CA PHE A 137 7.00 10.52 2.26
C PHE A 137 5.97 11.43 1.55
N ILE A 138 6.19 12.74 1.43
CA ILE A 138 5.28 13.67 0.73
C ILE A 138 4.96 13.26 -0.73
N PRO A 139 5.90 12.71 -1.52
CA PRO A 139 5.57 12.26 -2.88
C PRO A 139 4.68 11.01 -2.94
N LEU A 140 4.55 10.27 -1.84
CA LEU A 140 3.84 8.98 -1.82
C LEU A 140 2.33 9.13 -2.10
N PRO A 141 1.58 10.08 -1.50
CA PRO A 141 0.20 10.37 -1.89
C PRO A 141 0.02 10.72 -3.37
N ILE A 142 0.96 11.47 -3.97
CA ILE A 142 0.91 11.83 -5.39
C ILE A 142 1.04 10.56 -6.23
N TYR A 143 1.97 9.68 -5.88
CA TYR A 143 2.12 8.38 -6.52
C TYR A 143 0.81 7.56 -6.42
N TRP A 144 0.22 7.44 -5.22
CA TRP A 144 -1.05 6.74 -5.04
C TRP A 144 -2.19 7.37 -5.83
N SER A 145 -2.27 8.70 -5.93
CA SER A 145 -3.29 9.35 -6.76
C SER A 145 -3.17 8.96 -8.23
N GLY A 146 -1.95 8.83 -8.77
CA GLY A 146 -1.73 8.37 -10.14
C GLY A 146 -2.21 6.93 -10.35
N ILE A 147 -1.94 6.04 -9.39
CA ILE A 147 -2.44 4.65 -9.45
C ILE A 147 -3.97 4.61 -9.37
N LEU A 148 -4.59 5.47 -8.57
CA LEU A 148 -6.06 5.55 -8.47
C LEU A 148 -6.73 6.01 -9.78
N LEU A 149 -6.03 6.74 -10.65
CA LEU A 149 -6.54 7.09 -11.98
C LEU A 149 -6.72 5.85 -12.87
N GLN A 150 -5.93 4.80 -12.68
CA GLN A 150 -6.06 3.56 -13.46
C GLN A 150 -7.40 2.87 -13.20
N ASN A 151 -7.88 2.91 -11.96
CA ASN A 151 -9.15 2.29 -11.57
C ASN A 151 -10.39 3.05 -12.10
N SER A 152 -10.22 4.24 -12.64
CA SER A 152 -11.33 5.11 -13.06
C SER A 152 -11.17 5.59 -14.50
N ARG A 153 -10.16 6.42 -14.77
CA ARG A 153 -9.94 7.03 -16.09
C ARG A 153 -9.63 6.00 -17.16
N TRP A 154 -8.74 5.04 -16.87
CA TRP A 154 -8.35 4.05 -17.86
C TRP A 154 -9.48 3.07 -18.15
N VAL A 155 -10.27 2.69 -17.15
CA VAL A 155 -11.50 1.88 -17.35
C VAL A 155 -12.49 2.62 -18.25
N PHE A 156 -12.68 3.92 -18.03
CA PHE A 156 -13.53 4.75 -18.89
C PHE A 156 -12.97 4.95 -20.31
N GLN A 157 -11.65 4.95 -20.47
CA GLN A 157 -11.01 4.97 -21.79
C GLN A 157 -11.21 3.64 -22.51
N ALA A 158 -11.06 2.51 -21.80
CA ALA A 158 -11.30 1.17 -22.32
C ALA A 158 -12.75 0.97 -22.80
N SER A 159 -13.73 1.61 -22.15
CA SER A 159 -15.14 1.54 -22.60
C SER A 159 -15.40 2.23 -23.94
N LYS A 160 -14.47 3.07 -24.41
CA LYS A 160 -14.51 3.73 -25.72
C LYS A 160 -13.62 3.07 -26.77
N MET A 161 -12.88 2.02 -26.41
CA MET A 161 -11.99 1.28 -27.30
C MET A 161 -12.67 0.01 -27.80
N ASN A 162 -12.19 -0.54 -28.91
CA ASN A 162 -12.68 -1.84 -29.38
C ASN A 162 -12.16 -2.95 -28.45
N GLY A 163 -13.07 -3.61 -27.74
CA GLY A 163 -12.77 -4.71 -26.82
C GLY A 163 -12.83 -6.10 -27.47
N ASP A 164 -13.00 -6.19 -28.79
CA ASP A 164 -13.07 -7.47 -29.50
C ASP A 164 -11.67 -8.10 -29.66
N ILE A 165 -11.44 -9.20 -28.94
CA ILE A 165 -10.28 -10.05 -29.13
C ILE A 165 -10.71 -11.34 -29.82
N GLY A 166 -11.05 -11.21 -31.11
CA GLY A 166 -11.24 -12.34 -32.02
C GLY A 166 -12.25 -13.38 -31.53
N GLY A 167 -13.39 -12.94 -31.00
CA GLY A 167 -14.48 -13.83 -30.57
C GLY A 167 -14.91 -13.71 -29.10
N TYR A 168 -14.21 -12.92 -28.29
CA TYR A 168 -14.65 -12.55 -26.93
C TYR A 168 -14.56 -11.04 -26.75
N ILE A 169 -15.67 -10.43 -26.30
CA ILE A 169 -15.73 -9.00 -25.98
C ILE A 169 -15.24 -8.82 -24.55
N ILE A 170 -14.05 -8.24 -24.39
CA ILE A 170 -13.49 -7.92 -23.09
C ILE A 170 -14.26 -6.75 -22.48
N LYS A 171 -14.71 -6.93 -21.23
CA LYS A 171 -15.38 -5.87 -20.47
C LYS A 171 -14.34 -4.84 -20.01
N PRO A 172 -14.68 -3.54 -19.98
CA PRO A 172 -13.73 -2.49 -19.58
C PRO A 172 -13.09 -2.72 -18.21
N ASP A 173 -13.86 -3.21 -17.23
CA ASP A 173 -13.38 -3.50 -15.88
C ASP A 173 -12.37 -4.65 -15.82
N GLN A 174 -12.40 -5.58 -16.79
CA GLN A 174 -11.45 -6.70 -16.86
C GLN A 174 -10.03 -6.21 -17.16
N MET A 175 -9.84 -4.97 -17.64
CA MET A 175 -8.50 -4.39 -17.80
C MET A 175 -7.75 -4.31 -16.47
N LEU A 176 -8.46 -4.23 -15.33
CA LEU A 176 -7.85 -4.20 -14.00
C LEU A 176 -7.15 -5.52 -13.64
N PHE A 177 -7.47 -6.63 -14.33
CA PHE A 177 -6.75 -7.91 -14.21
C PHE A 177 -5.26 -7.77 -14.50
N PHE A 178 -4.88 -6.92 -15.46
CA PHE A 178 -3.49 -6.78 -15.88
C PHE A 178 -2.58 -6.24 -14.78
N ASN A 179 -3.10 -5.44 -13.84
CA ASN A 179 -2.29 -4.85 -12.77
C ASN A 179 -1.68 -5.92 -11.82
N PRO A 180 -2.47 -6.78 -11.14
CA PRO A 180 -1.90 -7.85 -10.33
C PRO A 180 -1.16 -8.90 -11.16
N ALA A 181 -1.59 -9.20 -12.39
CA ALA A 181 -0.92 -10.16 -13.27
C ALA A 181 0.50 -9.70 -13.64
N LEU A 182 0.64 -8.46 -14.11
CA LEU A 182 1.94 -7.85 -14.39
C LEU A 182 2.76 -7.69 -13.13
N SER A 183 2.16 -7.40 -11.98
CA SER A 183 2.89 -7.35 -10.70
C SER A 183 3.57 -8.70 -10.39
N LEU A 184 2.85 -9.82 -10.54
CA LEU A 184 3.38 -11.17 -10.29
C LEU A 184 4.48 -11.57 -11.28
N LEU A 185 4.36 -11.15 -12.54
CA LEU A 185 5.35 -11.44 -13.60
C LEU A 185 6.57 -10.53 -13.52
N LEU A 186 6.37 -9.23 -13.33
CA LEU A 186 7.43 -8.23 -13.32
C LEU A 186 8.21 -8.22 -12.01
N PHE A 187 7.62 -8.61 -10.88
CA PHE A 187 8.37 -8.66 -9.62
C PHE A 187 9.64 -9.54 -9.70
N PRO A 188 9.56 -10.84 -10.08
CA PRO A 188 10.75 -11.67 -10.22
C PRO A 188 11.66 -11.19 -11.37
N LEU A 189 11.10 -10.73 -12.49
CA LEU A 189 11.88 -10.18 -13.61
C LEU A 189 12.71 -8.97 -13.16
N CYS A 190 12.10 -8.04 -12.42
CA CYS A 190 12.78 -6.88 -11.88
C CYS A 190 13.87 -7.29 -10.89
N GLN A 191 13.59 -8.25 -10.02
CA GLN A 191 14.54 -8.69 -8.99
C GLN A 191 15.76 -9.43 -9.57
N TYR A 192 15.53 -10.37 -10.50
CA TYR A 192 16.59 -11.23 -11.05
C TYR A 192 17.28 -10.68 -12.29
N VAL A 193 16.61 -9.80 -13.05
CA VAL A 193 17.14 -9.28 -14.33
C VAL A 193 17.36 -7.77 -14.25
N LEU A 194 16.32 -6.99 -13.94
CA LEU A 194 16.41 -5.52 -14.04
C LEU A 194 17.36 -4.91 -13.01
N TYR A 195 17.28 -5.32 -11.74
CA TYR A 195 18.13 -4.80 -10.67
C TYR A 195 19.61 -5.13 -10.82
N PRO A 196 20.04 -6.36 -11.19
CA PRO A 196 21.44 -6.59 -11.48
C PRO A 196 21.94 -5.82 -12.70
N LEU A 197 21.10 -5.60 -13.72
CA LEU A 197 21.45 -4.74 -14.86
C LEU A 197 21.60 -3.27 -14.45
N LEU A 198 20.67 -2.73 -13.66
CA LEU A 198 20.74 -1.37 -13.12
C LEU A 198 21.95 -1.19 -12.19
N ALA A 199 22.31 -2.23 -11.44
CA ALA A 199 23.50 -2.22 -10.59
C ALA A 199 24.80 -2.10 -11.41
N LYS A 200 24.84 -2.64 -12.65
CA LYS A 200 25.96 -2.44 -13.59
C LYS A 200 26.05 -1.00 -14.10
N ILE A 201 24.92 -0.30 -14.20
CA ILE A 201 24.82 1.11 -14.64
C ILE A 201 25.10 2.09 -13.48
N GLY A 202 25.30 1.59 -12.25
CA GLY A 202 25.60 2.41 -11.06
C GLY A 202 24.38 2.77 -10.21
N ILE A 203 23.18 2.34 -10.60
CA ILE A 203 21.94 2.55 -9.84
C ILE A 203 21.81 1.46 -8.78
N LYS A 204 22.41 1.70 -7.60
CA LYS A 204 22.48 0.69 -6.53
C LYS A 204 21.53 0.98 -5.35
N THR A 205 21.31 2.25 -5.01
CA THR A 205 20.53 2.59 -3.80
C THR A 205 19.02 2.48 -4.04
N LEU A 206 18.28 2.19 -2.96
CA LEU A 206 16.82 2.10 -2.96
C LEU A 206 16.19 3.39 -3.50
N LEU A 207 16.73 4.54 -3.12
CA LEU A 207 16.21 5.84 -3.54
C LEU A 207 16.29 6.03 -5.06
N HIS A 208 17.41 5.67 -5.70
CA HIS A 208 17.52 5.78 -7.15
C HIS A 208 16.53 4.86 -7.89
N ARG A 209 16.23 3.68 -7.34
CA ARG A 209 15.24 2.76 -7.92
C ARG A 209 13.83 3.35 -7.87
N ILE A 210 13.48 3.98 -6.76
CA ILE A 210 12.19 4.69 -6.59
C ILE A 210 12.11 5.85 -7.58
N THR A 211 13.16 6.67 -7.69
CA THR A 211 13.18 7.80 -8.63
C THR A 211 13.05 7.35 -10.08
N PHE A 212 13.77 6.31 -10.49
CA PHE A 212 13.69 5.75 -11.83
C PHE A 212 12.29 5.22 -12.16
N GLY A 213 11.68 4.47 -11.23
CA GLY A 213 10.29 4.00 -11.37
C GLY A 213 9.28 5.14 -11.41
N GLY A 214 9.50 6.21 -10.63
CA GLY A 214 8.67 7.41 -10.62
C GLY A 214 8.70 8.14 -11.97
N ILE A 215 9.89 8.35 -12.54
CA ILE A 215 10.05 8.97 -13.88
C ILE A 215 9.32 8.15 -14.94
N LEU A 216 9.51 6.83 -14.93
CA LEU A 216 8.86 5.93 -15.88
C LEU A 216 7.32 5.98 -15.75
N SER A 217 6.81 6.09 -14.51
CA SER A 217 5.37 6.23 -14.25
C SER A 217 4.81 7.55 -14.78
N VAL A 218 5.56 8.65 -14.62
CA VAL A 218 5.17 9.97 -15.16
C VAL A 218 5.13 9.95 -16.68
N ILE A 219 6.11 9.33 -17.34
CA ILE A 219 6.13 9.18 -18.80
C ILE A 219 4.91 8.37 -19.26
N ALA A 220 4.60 7.26 -18.59
CA ALA A 220 3.44 6.44 -18.92
C ALA A 220 2.11 7.22 -18.79
N LEU A 221 1.97 8.02 -17.72
CA LEU A 221 0.79 8.87 -17.52
C LEU A 221 0.70 10.03 -18.51
N ALA A 222 1.83 10.57 -18.97
CA ALA A 222 1.84 11.61 -20.00
C ALA A 222 1.42 11.10 -21.38
N MET A 223 1.59 9.79 -21.63
CA MET A 223 1.24 9.14 -22.89
C MET A 223 -0.20 8.58 -22.93
N SER A 224 -0.87 8.46 -21.78
CA SER A 224 -2.24 7.90 -21.65
C SER A 224 -3.33 8.94 -21.81
#